data_AF-F7ZCC6-F1
#
_entry.id   AF-F7ZCC6-F1
#
_cell.length_a   1.000
_cell.length_b   1.000
_cell.length_c   1.000
_cell.angle_alpha   90.00
_cell.angle_beta   90.00
_cell.angle_gamma   90.00
#
_symmetry.space_group_name_H-M   'P 1'
#
loop_
_entity.id
_entity.type
_entity.pdbx_description
1 polymer ?
#
loop_
_entity_poly.entity_id
_entity_poly.type
_entity_poly.pdbx_seq_one_letter_code
_entity_poly.pdbx_strand_id
1 'polypeptide(L)'
;MTDRALSEAAMLTSLRDIRLPAEAAGGMAADLAATVALAGCAALLIATALRLLSLRKRSDTSDTLADQLVRLSALPEADKRVALLHVLRAHAPERYRALRGALYQPTGGVATTTLEAEVKRLV
;
A
#
# COMPACT_ATOMS: atom_id res chain seq x y z
N MET A 1 60.95 -39.26 13.59
CA MET A 1 60.14 -38.18 12.99
C MET A 1 58.99 -38.86 12.29
N THR A 2 57.79 -38.77 12.84
CA THR A 2 56.62 -39.46 12.27
C THR A 2 55.50 -38.44 12.18
N ASP A 3 55.26 -37.96 10.96
CA ASP A 3 54.03 -37.27 10.56
C ASP A 3 52.86 -38.19 10.91
N ARG A 4 52.19 -37.92 12.04
CA ARG A 4 50.88 -38.50 12.31
C ARG A 4 49.89 -37.71 11.49
N ALA A 5 49.50 -38.26 10.33
CA ALA A 5 48.30 -37.85 9.63
C ALA A 5 47.15 -37.75 10.64
N LEU A 6 46.62 -36.53 10.83
CA LEU A 6 45.46 -36.27 11.67
C LEU A 6 44.33 -37.20 11.21
N SER A 7 43.90 -38.12 12.07
CA SER A 7 42.79 -39.00 11.74
C SER A 7 41.51 -38.19 11.59
N GLU A 8 40.61 -38.62 10.71
CA GLU A 8 39.30 -37.98 10.48
C GLU A 8 38.53 -37.74 11.79
N ALA A 9 38.63 -38.69 12.73
CA ALA A 9 38.03 -38.56 14.06
C ALA A 9 38.64 -37.39 14.88
N ALA A 10 39.94 -37.15 14.78
CA ALA A 10 40.60 -36.02 15.45
C ALA A 10 40.20 -34.68 14.79
N MET A 11 40.03 -34.66 13.46
CA MET A 11 39.56 -33.50 12.72
C MET A 11 38.10 -33.14 13.09
N LEU A 12 37.21 -34.13 13.13
CA LEU A 12 35.80 -33.92 13.52
C LEU A 12 35.65 -33.52 14.99
N THR A 13 36.52 -34.03 15.87
CA THR A 13 36.55 -33.63 17.28
C THR A 13 36.98 -32.17 17.42
N SER A 14 38.02 -31.75 16.69
CA SER A 14 38.47 -30.35 16.64
C SER A 14 37.39 -29.40 16.10
N LEU A 15 36.66 -29.81 15.04
CA LEU A 15 35.55 -29.01 14.50
C LEU A 15 34.39 -28.85 15.47
N ARG A 16 34.07 -29.90 16.25
CA ARG A 16 33.04 -29.85 17.29
C ARG A 16 33.47 -29.05 18.53
N ASP A 17 34.77 -28.86 18.71
CA ASP A 17 35.33 -28.08 19.81
C ASP A 17 35.36 -26.57 19.54
N ILE A 18 34.98 -26.14 18.32
CA ILE A 18 34.69 -24.72 18.04
C ILE A 18 33.35 -24.37 18.69
N ARG A 19 33.41 -24.13 20.00
CA ARG A 19 32.33 -23.52 20.75
C ARG A 19 32.37 -22.02 20.53
N LEU A 20 31.22 -21.45 20.14
CA LEU A 20 31.02 -20.01 20.31
C LEU A 20 31.07 -19.70 21.81
N PRO A 21 31.82 -18.66 22.24
CA PRO A 21 31.78 -18.22 23.62
C PRO A 21 30.32 -17.92 24.02
N ALA A 22 29.95 -18.29 25.25
CA ALA A 22 28.57 -18.12 25.73
C ALA A 22 28.14 -16.64 25.75
N GLU A 23 29.11 -15.74 25.82
CA GLU A 23 28.91 -14.30 25.66
C GLU A 23 29.48 -13.85 24.31
N ALA A 24 28.65 -13.15 23.52
CA ALA A 24 29.10 -12.51 22.30
C ALA A 24 30.09 -11.36 22.63
N ALA A 25 31.12 -11.21 21.80
CA ALA A 25 32.05 -10.09 21.90
C ALA A 25 31.28 -8.78 21.69
N GLY A 26 31.06 -8.02 22.77
CA GLY A 26 30.30 -6.77 22.76
C GLY A 26 29.23 -6.65 23.85
N GLY A 27 28.87 -7.75 24.51
CA GLY A 27 27.95 -7.77 25.65
C GLY A 27 26.59 -7.10 25.36
N MET A 28 25.94 -6.59 26.41
CA MET A 28 24.56 -6.07 26.34
C MET A 28 24.36 -4.93 25.32
N ALA A 29 25.38 -4.11 25.09
CA ALA A 29 25.29 -3.03 24.11
C ALA A 29 25.19 -3.56 22.67
N ALA A 30 25.92 -4.64 22.35
CA ALA A 30 25.84 -5.30 21.05
C ALA A 30 24.47 -5.97 20.85
N ASP A 31 23.93 -6.60 21.89
CA ASP A 31 22.61 -7.24 21.84
C ASP A 31 21.48 -6.23 21.61
N LEU A 32 21.55 -5.07 22.28
CA LEU A 32 20.60 -3.97 22.06
C LEU A 32 20.72 -3.43 20.63
N ALA A 33 21.94 -3.20 20.13
CA ALA A 33 22.16 -2.73 18.77
C ALA A 33 21.63 -3.73 17.73
N ALA A 34 21.88 -5.03 17.93
CA ALA A 34 21.40 -6.09 17.06
C ALA A 34 19.85 -6.18 17.07
N THR A 35 19.24 -6.05 18.25
CA THR A 35 17.78 -6.05 18.39
C THR A 35 17.15 -4.88 17.65
N VAL A 36 17.70 -3.68 17.81
CA VAL A 36 17.24 -2.47 17.11
C VAL A 36 17.42 -2.60 15.61
N ALA A 37 18.57 -3.11 15.15
CA ALA A 37 18.84 -3.33 13.73
C ALA A 37 17.86 -4.34 13.11
N LEU A 38 17.60 -5.47 13.79
CA LEU A 38 16.66 -6.48 13.33
C LEU A 38 15.22 -5.97 13.30
N ALA A 39 14.80 -5.27 14.36
CA ALA A 39 13.47 -4.65 14.42
C ALA A 39 13.29 -3.60 13.31
N GLY A 40 14.31 -2.76 13.08
CA GLY A 40 14.33 -1.79 11.99
C GLY A 40 14.25 -2.44 10.61
N CYS A 41 15.04 -3.50 10.38
CA CYS A 41 15.01 -4.26 9.13
C CYS A 41 13.63 -4.89 8.88
N ALA A 42 13.05 -5.53 9.90
CA ALA A 42 11.70 -6.10 9.83
C ALA A 42 10.64 -5.02 9.53
N ALA A 43 10.71 -3.86 10.19
CA ALA A 43 9.81 -2.75 9.95
C ALA A 43 9.91 -2.23 8.50
N LEU A 44 11.12 -2.10 7.95
CA LEU A 44 11.34 -1.71 6.56
C LEU A 44 10.79 -2.76 5.58
N LEU A 45 10.98 -4.05 5.85
CA LEU A 45 10.42 -5.12 5.02
C LEU A 45 8.89 -5.10 5.02
N ILE A 46 8.26 -4.93 6.18
CA ILE A 46 6.81 -4.82 6.29
C ILE A 46 6.31 -3.57 5.58
N ALA A 47 6.93 -2.41 5.82
CA ALA A 47 6.53 -1.15 5.19
C ALA A 47 6.68 -1.19 3.67
N THR A 48 7.76 -1.78 3.16
CA THR A 48 7.98 -1.95 1.71
C THR A 48 7.00 -2.94 1.10
N ALA A 49 6.72 -4.06 1.76
CA ALA A 49 5.69 -5.01 1.33
C ALA A 49 4.30 -4.36 1.26
N LEU A 50 3.91 -3.64 2.32
CA LEU A 50 2.65 -2.91 2.36
C LEU A 50 2.58 -1.82 1.27
N ARG A 51 3.68 -1.09 1.05
CA ARG A 51 3.77 -0.08 0.01
C ARG A 51 3.65 -0.69 -1.38
N LEU A 52 4.30 -1.83 -1.63
CA LEU A 52 4.26 -2.53 -2.90
C LEU A 52 2.85 -3.07 -3.19
N LEU A 53 2.20 -3.68 -2.19
CA LEU A 53 0.82 -4.14 -2.30
C LEU A 53 -0.17 -2.98 -2.50
N SER A 54 0.04 -1.86 -1.82
CA SER A 54 -0.80 -0.65 -1.94
C SER A 54 -0.64 0.03 -3.30
N LEU A 55 0.59 0.13 -3.81
CA LEU A 55 0.86 0.66 -5.15
C LEU A 55 0.26 -0.25 -6.22
N ARG A 56 0.40 -1.57 -6.09
CA ARG A 56 -0.19 -2.55 -7.00
C ARG A 56 -1.72 -2.45 -7.04
N LYS A 57 -2.37 -2.27 -5.88
CA LYS A 57 -3.83 -2.05 -5.80
C LYS A 57 -4.26 -0.75 -6.46
N ARG A 58 -3.42 0.29 -6.44
CA ARG A 58 -3.72 1.60 -7.05
C ARG A 58 -3.55 1.58 -8.58
N SER A 59 -2.63 0.77 -9.11
CA SER A 59 -2.46 0.59 -10.56
C SER A 59 -3.60 -0.18 -11.23
N ASP A 60 -4.35 -0.99 -10.48
CA ASP A 60 -5.60 -1.61 -10.97
C ASP A 60 -6.77 -0.62 -11.03
N THR A 61 -6.56 0.62 -10.54
CA THR A 61 -7.51 1.73 -10.63
C THR A 61 -7.11 2.73 -11.71
N SER A 62 -6.51 2.26 -12.80
CA SER A 62 -6.63 2.91 -14.11
C SER A 62 -8.02 2.61 -14.70
N ASP A 63 -9.08 2.73 -13.89
CA ASP A 63 -10.45 2.74 -14.36
C ASP A 63 -10.57 4.07 -15.09
N THR A 64 -10.57 4.04 -16.42
CA THR A 64 -10.72 5.25 -17.22
C THR A 64 -11.99 5.96 -16.75
N LEU A 65 -12.05 7.30 -16.85
CA LEU A 65 -13.24 8.05 -16.42
C LEU A 65 -14.49 7.55 -17.17
N ALA A 66 -14.30 6.99 -18.38
CA ALA A 66 -15.29 6.22 -19.13
C ALA A 66 -15.73 4.91 -18.44
N ASP A 67 -14.81 4.07 -17.97
CA ASP A 67 -15.15 2.83 -17.23
C ASP A 67 -15.85 3.13 -15.90
N GLN A 68 -15.45 4.19 -15.21
CA GLN A 68 -16.15 4.65 -14.01
C GLN A 68 -17.59 5.05 -14.34
N LEU A 69 -17.82 5.80 -15.42
CA LEU A 69 -19.17 6.17 -15.86
C LEU A 69 -20.05 4.95 -16.21
N VAL A 70 -19.47 3.92 -16.83
CA VAL A 70 -20.18 2.67 -17.14
C VAL A 70 -20.56 1.91 -15.87
N ARG A 71 -19.71 1.90 -14.84
CA ARG A 71 -20.07 1.31 -13.53
C ARG A 71 -21.13 2.11 -12.82
N LEU A 72 -21.07 3.44 -12.92
CA LEU A 72 -22.05 4.35 -12.30
C LEU A 72 -23.43 4.28 -12.94
N SER A 73 -23.53 3.95 -14.24
CA SER A 73 -24.82 3.80 -14.92
C SER A 73 -25.62 2.58 -14.46
N ALA A 74 -24.97 1.60 -13.82
CA ALA A 74 -25.60 0.39 -13.27
C ALA A 74 -26.18 0.59 -11.85
N LEU A 75 -25.92 1.73 -11.20
CA LEU A 75 -26.40 2.02 -9.84
C LEU A 75 -27.84 2.58 -9.83
N PRO A 76 -28.59 2.38 -8.72
CA PRO A 76 -29.85 3.09 -8.49
C PRO A 76 -29.67 4.61 -8.59
N GLU A 77 -30.65 5.32 -9.14
CA GLU A 77 -30.57 6.75 -9.46
C GLU A 77 -30.11 7.65 -8.30
N ALA A 78 -30.51 7.32 -7.06
CA ALA A 78 -30.09 8.06 -5.87
C ALA A 78 -28.57 7.94 -5.61
N ASP A 79 -28.04 6.73 -5.71
CA ASP A 79 -26.61 6.45 -5.48
C ASP A 79 -25.75 6.96 -6.63
N LYS A 80 -26.27 6.84 -7.86
CA LYS A 80 -25.66 7.38 -9.08
C LYS A 80 -25.47 8.88 -8.99
N ARG A 81 -26.48 9.63 -8.53
CA ARG A 81 -26.40 11.09 -8.36
C ARG A 81 -25.27 11.48 -7.39
N VAL A 82 -25.16 10.79 -6.26
CA VAL A 82 -24.12 11.05 -5.25
C VAL A 82 -22.74 10.73 -5.81
N ALA A 83 -22.60 9.61 -6.51
CA ALA A 83 -21.33 9.21 -7.08
C ALA A 83 -20.84 10.14 -8.20
N LEU A 84 -21.73 10.61 -9.09
CA LEU A 84 -21.41 11.62 -10.11
C LEU A 84 -20.95 12.95 -9.48
N LEU A 85 -21.53 13.35 -8.35
CA LEU A 85 -21.08 14.51 -7.59
C LEU A 85 -19.68 14.35 -7.01
N HIS A 86 -19.33 13.15 -6.54
CA HIS A 86 -17.96 12.84 -6.08
C HIS A 86 -16.94 12.90 -7.22
N VAL A 87 -17.29 12.39 -8.40
CA VAL A 87 -16.46 12.47 -9.61
C VAL A 87 -16.26 13.93 -10.04
N LEU A 88 -17.32 14.74 -10.08
CA LEU A 88 -17.24 16.19 -10.38
C LEU A 88 -16.38 16.94 -9.36
N ARG A 89 -16.49 16.60 -8.07
CA ARG A 89 -15.66 17.21 -7.02
C ARG A 89 -14.18 16.88 -7.20
N ALA A 90 -13.85 15.68 -7.66
CA ALA A 90 -12.46 15.24 -7.85
C ALA A 90 -11.80 15.86 -9.09
N HIS A 91 -12.54 15.98 -10.20
CA HIS A 91 -11.99 16.40 -11.49
C HIS A 91 -12.29 17.86 -11.89
N ALA A 92 -13.34 18.47 -11.34
CA ALA A 92 -13.73 19.84 -11.66
C ALA A 92 -14.32 20.58 -10.44
N PRO A 93 -13.48 20.92 -9.44
CA PRO A 93 -13.94 21.49 -8.17
C PRO A 93 -14.67 22.82 -8.33
N GLU A 94 -14.29 23.64 -9.32
CA GLU A 94 -14.97 24.93 -9.58
C GLU A 94 -16.39 24.74 -10.12
N ARG A 95 -16.61 23.73 -10.97
CA ARG A 95 -17.95 23.40 -11.47
C ARG A 95 -18.82 22.82 -10.37
N TYR A 96 -18.24 21.94 -9.54
CA TYR A 96 -18.92 21.43 -8.36
C TYR A 96 -19.37 22.55 -7.41
N ARG A 97 -18.53 23.58 -7.19
CA ARG A 97 -18.89 24.75 -6.37
C ARG A 97 -20.09 25.53 -6.95
N ALA A 98 -20.13 25.74 -8.27
CA ALA A 98 -21.25 26.39 -8.93
C ALA A 98 -22.56 25.57 -8.81
N LEU A 99 -22.46 24.24 -8.94
CA LEU A 99 -23.59 23.31 -8.82
C LEU A 99 -24.07 23.14 -7.37
N ARG A 100 -23.19 23.31 -6.37
CA ARG A 100 -23.52 23.13 -4.94
C ARG A 100 -24.67 24.02 -4.47
N GLY A 101 -24.78 25.24 -5.00
CA GLY A 101 -25.89 26.16 -4.67
C GLY A 101 -27.25 25.66 -5.15
N ALA A 102 -27.30 24.93 -6.28
CA ALA A 102 -28.52 24.39 -6.84
C ALA A 102 -28.94 23.04 -6.20
N LEU A 103 -28.02 22.33 -5.53
CA LEU A 103 -28.29 21.04 -4.90
C LEU A 103 -29.28 21.10 -3.72
N TYR A 104 -29.35 22.25 -3.04
CA TYR A 104 -30.21 22.44 -1.86
C TYR A 104 -31.54 23.15 -2.19
N GLN A 105 -31.89 23.30 -3.47
CA GLN A 105 -33.16 23.93 -3.84
C GLN A 105 -34.35 22.98 -3.61
N PRO A 106 -35.50 23.48 -3.11
CA PRO A 106 -36.67 22.67 -2.78
C PRO A 106 -37.30 21.94 -3.98
N THR A 107 -36.98 22.38 -5.20
CA THR A 107 -37.49 21.87 -6.48
C THR A 107 -36.83 20.57 -6.98
N GLY A 108 -36.08 19.87 -6.13
CA GLY A 108 -35.52 18.55 -6.46
C GLY A 108 -34.06 18.54 -6.92
N GLY A 109 -33.36 19.68 -6.83
CA GLY A 109 -31.93 19.80 -7.09
C GLY A 109 -31.51 19.53 -8.54
N VAL A 110 -30.20 19.33 -8.74
CA VAL A 110 -29.60 19.05 -10.05
C VAL A 110 -30.02 17.66 -10.53
N ALA A 111 -30.59 17.58 -11.73
CA ALA A 111 -30.99 16.32 -12.36
C ALA A 111 -29.77 15.42 -12.68
N THR A 112 -29.93 14.11 -12.55
CA THR A 112 -28.88 13.13 -12.86
C THR A 112 -28.36 13.29 -14.29
N THR A 113 -29.23 13.59 -15.25
CA THR A 113 -28.89 13.82 -16.66
C THR A 113 -27.99 15.04 -16.88
N THR A 114 -28.19 16.11 -16.10
CA THR A 114 -27.33 17.30 -16.13
C THR A 114 -25.95 16.97 -15.56
N LEU A 115 -25.87 16.18 -14.48
CA LEU A 115 -24.61 15.75 -13.90
C LEU A 115 -23.83 14.83 -14.86
N GLU A 116 -24.49 13.89 -15.53
CA GLU A 116 -23.87 13.04 -16.55
C GLU A 116 -23.30 13.84 -17.72
N ALA A 117 -24.05 14.83 -18.22
CA ALA A 117 -23.57 15.70 -19.30
C ALA A 117 -22.31 16.48 -18.89
N GLU A 118 -22.24 16.94 -17.63
CA GLU A 118 -21.09 17.67 -17.13
C GLU A 118 -19.87 16.79 -16.87
N VAL A 119 -20.08 15.54 -16.44
CA VAL A 119 -19.01 14.55 -16.31
C VAL A 119 -18.52 14.06 -17.67
N LYS A 120 -19.40 13.88 -18.66
CA LYS A 120 -19.03 13.51 -20.03
C LYS A 120 -18.14 14.55 -20.72
N ARG A 121 -18.21 15.82 -20.32
CA ARG A 121 -17.30 16.89 -20.80
C ARG A 121 -15.89 16.81 -20.20
N LEU A 122 -15.67 15.98 -19.17
CA LEU A 122 -14.37 15.78 -18.52
C LEU A 122 -13.62 14.55 -19.03
N VAL A 123 -14.29 13.70 -19.82
CA VAL A 123 -13.71 12.58 -20.58
C VAL A 123 -13.28 13.09 -21.95
#